data_AF-A0A942G414-F1
#
_entry.id   AF-A0A942G414-F1
#
_cell.length_a   1.000
_cell.length_b   1.000
_cell.length_c   1.000
_cell.angle_alpha   90.00
_cell.angle_beta   90.00
_cell.angle_gamma   90.00
#
_symmetry.space_group_name_H-M   'P 1'
#
loop_
_entity.id
_entity.type
_entity.pdbx_description
1 polymer ?
#
loop_
_entity_poly.entity_id
_entity_poly.type
_entity_poly.pdbx_seq_one_letter_code
_entity_poly.pdbx_strand_id
1 'polypeptide(L)'
;MADLVSVPALSVMLIVPDAAAAVSWYARALGAEPLWDLGGVAGLHVQGAPFFLHETVPGKKREQSPTAVGATTTRIELFLDAPHELIDRAAQQGATDIEPMTDHDAPWGTHRQGGFTDPFGHRWSVGDRTPLQRFPGLTWESA
;
A
#
# COMPACT_ATOMS: atom_id res chain seq x y z
N MET A 1 9.38 -31.02 -11.38
CA MET A 1 9.14 -29.56 -11.32
C MET A 1 9.54 -29.12 -9.94
N ALA A 2 10.68 -28.45 -9.78
CA ALA A 2 11.20 -28.11 -8.46
C ALA A 2 10.14 -27.38 -7.65
N ASP A 3 9.77 -27.94 -6.50
CA ASP A 3 9.07 -27.23 -5.43
C ASP A 3 10.03 -26.13 -4.95
N LEU A 4 9.97 -24.98 -5.61
CA LEU A 4 10.48 -23.74 -5.05
C LEU A 4 9.61 -23.48 -3.82
N VAL A 5 10.19 -23.65 -2.64
CA VAL A 5 9.58 -23.20 -1.39
C VAL A 5 9.20 -21.73 -1.63
N SER A 6 7.90 -21.44 -1.68
CA SER A 6 7.46 -20.07 -1.88
C SER A 6 8.01 -19.24 -0.73
N VAL A 7 8.78 -18.20 -1.04
CA VAL A 7 9.14 -17.21 -0.03
C VAL A 7 7.83 -16.76 0.63
N PRO A 8 7.70 -16.85 1.97
CA PRO A 8 6.48 -16.39 2.63
C PRO A 8 6.19 -14.95 2.26
N ALA A 9 4.95 -14.66 1.87
CA ALA A 9 4.48 -13.32 1.58
C ALA A 9 3.64 -12.80 2.76
N LEU A 10 3.91 -11.58 3.18
CA LEU A 10 3.04 -10.81 4.06
C LEU A 10 2.29 -9.78 3.23
N SER A 11 1.02 -9.56 3.55
CA SER A 11 0.16 -8.62 2.84
C SER A 11 -0.77 -7.92 3.82
N VAL A 12 -1.35 -6.80 3.38
CA VAL A 12 -2.42 -6.09 4.09
C VAL A 12 -3.78 -6.41 3.48
N MET A 13 -4.84 -6.22 4.27
CA MET A 13 -6.24 -6.21 3.81
C MET A 13 -6.85 -4.85 4.14
N LEU A 14 -7.21 -4.10 3.10
CA LEU A 14 -7.78 -2.77 3.18
C LEU A 14 -9.29 -2.88 3.26
N ILE A 15 -9.86 -2.36 4.35
CA ILE A 15 -11.31 -2.30 4.52
C ILE A 15 -11.86 -1.07 3.79
N VAL A 16 -12.77 -1.30 2.85
CA VAL A 16 -13.34 -0.26 1.97
C VAL A 16 -14.87 -0.28 2.04
N PRO A 17 -15.55 0.86 1.83
CA PRO A 17 -17.01 0.90 1.85
C PRO A 17 -17.65 0.26 0.61
N ASP A 18 -16.93 0.19 -0.52
CA ASP A 18 -17.36 -0.37 -1.81
C ASP A 18 -16.16 -1.03 -2.49
N ALA A 19 -16.16 -2.35 -2.62
CA ALA A 19 -15.04 -3.11 -3.18
C ALA A 19 -14.89 -2.92 -4.69
N ALA A 20 -15.99 -2.83 -5.45
CA ALA A 20 -15.94 -2.66 -6.90
C ALA A 20 -15.38 -1.29 -7.30
N ALA A 21 -15.79 -0.24 -6.58
CA ALA A 21 -15.23 1.10 -6.73
C ALA A 21 -13.74 1.13 -6.37
N ALA A 22 -13.34 0.41 -5.30
CA ALA A 22 -11.96 0.31 -4.87
C ALA A 22 -11.07 -0.42 -5.90
N VAL A 23 -11.47 -1.60 -6.38
CA VAL A 23 -10.75 -2.32 -7.45
C VAL A 23 -10.51 -1.40 -8.65
N SER A 24 -11.57 -0.72 -9.09
CA SER A 24 -11.51 0.18 -10.23
C SER A 24 -10.57 1.37 -10.00
N TRP A 25 -10.57 1.93 -8.79
CA TRP A 25 -9.68 3.04 -8.43
C TRP A 25 -8.22 2.60 -8.38
N TYR A 26 -7.91 1.51 -7.67
CA TYR A 26 -6.54 1.02 -7.55
C TYR A 26 -5.94 0.61 -8.90
N ALA A 27 -6.75 0.06 -9.81
CA ALA A 27 -6.31 -0.22 -11.18
C ALA A 27 -5.87 1.06 -11.92
N ARG A 28 -6.66 2.13 -11.85
CA ARG A 28 -6.33 3.40 -12.54
C ARG A 28 -5.22 4.18 -11.84
N ALA A 29 -5.24 4.25 -10.52
CA ALA A 29 -4.36 5.08 -9.71
C ALA A 29 -2.98 4.44 -9.52
N LEU A 30 -2.94 3.14 -9.25
CA LEU A 30 -1.69 2.44 -8.91
C LEU A 30 -1.20 1.53 -10.06
N GLY A 31 -2.00 1.35 -11.10
CA GLY A 31 -1.74 0.29 -12.09
C GLY A 31 -1.87 -1.11 -11.48
N ALA A 32 -2.72 -1.26 -10.46
CA ALA A 32 -2.93 -2.55 -9.82
C ALA A 32 -3.68 -3.52 -10.74
N GLU A 33 -3.27 -4.79 -10.72
CA GLU A 33 -3.88 -5.86 -11.49
C GLU A 33 -4.57 -6.88 -10.56
N PRO A 34 -5.68 -7.50 -10.98
CA PRO A 34 -6.38 -8.49 -10.17
C PRO A 34 -5.60 -9.80 -10.08
N LEU A 35 -5.42 -10.29 -8.85
CA LEU A 35 -5.10 -11.70 -8.58
C LEU A 35 -6.37 -12.55 -8.66
N TRP A 36 -7.45 -12.06 -8.06
CA TRP A 36 -8.78 -12.69 -8.02
C TRP A 36 -9.81 -11.69 -7.47
N ASP A 37 -11.09 -11.91 -7.76
CA ASP A 37 -12.18 -11.03 -7.32
C ASP A 37 -13.45 -11.86 -7.02
N LEU A 38 -14.02 -11.68 -5.83
CA LEU A 38 -15.24 -12.34 -5.34
C LEU A 38 -16.38 -11.32 -5.10
N GLY A 39 -16.28 -10.11 -5.65
CA GLY A 39 -17.25 -9.02 -5.53
C GLY A 39 -17.04 -8.16 -4.29
N GLY A 40 -17.19 -8.74 -3.09
CA GLY A 40 -16.99 -8.02 -1.82
C GLY A 40 -15.59 -8.19 -1.22
N VAL A 41 -14.77 -9.08 -1.78
CA VAL A 41 -13.40 -9.34 -1.36
C VAL A 41 -12.58 -9.60 -2.62
N ALA A 42 -11.45 -8.92 -2.76
CA ALA A 42 -10.60 -9.04 -3.93
C ALA A 42 -9.11 -9.06 -3.53
N GLY A 43 -8.30 -9.75 -4.32
CA GLY A 43 -6.85 -9.69 -4.26
C GLY A 43 -6.31 -8.95 -5.45
N LEU A 44 -5.43 -7.99 -5.22
CA LEU A 44 -4.77 -7.18 -6.24
C LEU A 44 -3.26 -7.25 -6.05
N HIS A 45 -2.49 -6.87 -7.07
CA HIS A 45 -1.07 -6.64 -6.93
C HIS A 45 -0.59 -5.41 -7.71
N VAL A 46 0.48 -4.79 -7.21
CA VAL A 46 1.28 -3.81 -7.97
C VAL A 46 2.65 -4.45 -8.19
N GLN A 47 3.00 -4.77 -9.44
CA GLN A 47 4.30 -5.37 -9.80
C GLN A 47 4.69 -6.60 -8.95
N GLY A 48 3.72 -7.45 -8.63
CA GLY A 48 3.92 -8.66 -7.81
C GLY A 48 3.84 -8.43 -6.29
N ALA A 49 3.71 -7.20 -5.80
CA ALA A 49 3.42 -6.91 -4.40
C ALA A 49 1.91 -7.04 -4.12
N PRO A 50 1.45 -8.05 -3.36
CA PRO A 50 0.02 -8.29 -3.15
C PRO A 50 -0.57 -7.36 -2.08
N PHE A 51 -1.85 -7.02 -2.27
CA PHE A 51 -2.71 -6.45 -1.23
C PHE A 51 -4.16 -6.88 -1.46
N PHE A 52 -4.97 -6.88 -0.40
CA PHE A 52 -6.35 -7.37 -0.46
C PHE A 52 -7.33 -6.25 -0.13
N LEU A 53 -8.54 -6.38 -0.66
CA LEU A 53 -9.68 -5.52 -0.37
C LEU A 53 -10.77 -6.34 0.31
N HIS A 54 -11.45 -5.72 1.25
CA HIS A 54 -12.64 -6.30 1.88
C HIS A 54 -13.67 -5.20 2.10
N GLU A 55 -14.84 -5.37 1.50
CA GLU A 55 -15.96 -4.46 1.67
C GLU A 55 -16.46 -4.50 3.12
N THR A 56 -16.85 -3.34 3.67
CA THR A 56 -17.40 -3.29 5.03
C THR A 56 -18.65 -4.16 5.15
N VAL A 57 -18.69 -5.00 6.19
CA VAL A 57 -19.88 -5.81 6.50
C VAL A 57 -20.71 -5.10 7.57
N PRO A 58 -22.01 -4.83 7.33
CA PRO A 58 -22.89 -4.20 8.30
C PRO A 58 -22.85 -4.92 9.66
N GLY A 59 -22.67 -4.16 10.75
CA GLY A 59 -22.64 -4.68 12.11
C GLY A 59 -21.28 -5.20 12.60
N LYS A 60 -20.27 -5.36 11.73
CA LYS A 60 -18.90 -5.64 12.17
C LYS A 60 -18.23 -4.37 12.72
N LYS A 61 -17.76 -4.44 13.97
CA LYS A 61 -17.14 -3.29 14.68
C LYS A 61 -15.62 -3.33 14.79
N ARG A 62 -14.98 -4.45 14.40
CA ARG A 62 -13.52 -4.63 14.55
C ARG A 62 -12.75 -4.49 13.23
N GLU A 63 -13.47 -4.46 12.12
CA GLU A 63 -12.93 -4.38 10.75
C GLU A 63 -13.71 -3.28 10.02
N GLN A 64 -13.50 -2.03 10.43
CA GLN A 64 -14.20 -0.87 9.88
C GLN A 64 -13.32 -0.17 8.85
N SER A 65 -13.92 0.48 7.85
CA SER A 65 -13.18 1.33 6.91
C SER A 65 -12.67 2.60 7.62
N PRO A 66 -11.58 3.23 7.13
CA PRO A 66 -11.10 4.50 7.65
C PRO A 66 -12.18 5.58 7.69
N THR A 67 -12.99 5.65 6.64
CA THR A 67 -14.12 6.58 6.54
C THR A 67 -15.17 6.37 7.62
N ALA A 68 -15.41 5.13 8.06
CA ALA A 68 -16.39 4.82 9.09
C ALA A 68 -15.90 5.17 10.51
N VAL A 69 -14.58 5.12 10.76
CA VAL A 69 -13.99 5.43 12.08
C VAL A 69 -13.41 6.82 12.18
N GLY A 70 -13.29 7.55 11.07
CA GLY A 70 -12.69 8.89 11.03
C GLY A 70 -11.19 8.91 11.29
N ALA A 71 -10.49 7.80 11.03
CA ALA A 71 -9.06 7.65 11.26
C ALA A 71 -8.46 6.67 10.24
N THR A 72 -7.20 6.86 9.86
CA THR A 72 -6.47 5.92 9.01
C THR A 72 -6.35 4.56 9.71
N THR A 73 -6.88 3.50 9.09
CA THR A 73 -6.80 2.14 9.66
C THR A 73 -5.56 1.38 9.21
N THR A 74 -5.00 1.74 8.06
CA THR A 74 -3.75 1.16 7.53
C THR A 74 -2.88 2.25 6.92
N ARG A 75 -1.59 2.25 7.29
CA ARG A 75 -0.53 2.95 6.56
C ARG A 75 0.27 1.91 5.78
N ILE A 76 0.39 2.10 4.47
CA ILE A 76 1.02 1.19 3.53
C ILE A 76 2.35 1.81 3.08
N GLU A 77 3.41 1.03 3.08
CA GLU A 77 4.70 1.40 2.49
C GLU A 77 4.85 0.64 1.16
N LEU A 78 4.94 1.36 0.04
CA LEU A 78 5.15 0.79 -1.29
C LEU A 78 6.48 1.29 -1.85
N PHE A 79 7.35 0.37 -2.23
CA PHE A 79 8.65 0.69 -2.81
C PHE A 79 8.70 0.26 -4.28
N LEU A 80 9.06 1.19 -5.18
CA LEU A 80 9.19 0.96 -6.61
C LEU A 80 10.15 1.99 -7.23
N ASP A 81 10.66 1.73 -8.44
CA ASP A 81 11.70 2.58 -9.05
C ASP A 81 11.24 4.04 -9.33
N ALA A 82 9.96 4.27 -9.61
CA ALA A 82 9.40 5.57 -9.99
C ALA A 82 8.24 6.00 -9.06
N PRO A 83 8.51 6.30 -7.77
CA PRO A 83 7.45 6.59 -6.79
C PRO A 83 6.66 7.86 -7.13
N HIS A 84 7.32 8.88 -7.67
CA HIS A 84 6.71 10.15 -8.06
C HIS A 84 5.62 9.99 -9.13
N GLU A 85 5.85 9.14 -10.14
CA GLU A 85 4.86 8.90 -11.20
C GLU A 85 3.57 8.27 -10.65
N LEU A 86 3.71 7.38 -9.67
CA LEU A 86 2.56 6.75 -9.01
C LEU A 86 1.81 7.74 -8.12
N ILE A 87 2.53 8.60 -7.38
CA ILE A 87 1.91 9.67 -6.58
C ILE A 87 1.14 10.65 -7.47
N ASP A 88 1.75 11.11 -8.58
CA ASP A 88 1.12 12.04 -9.52
C ASP A 88 -0.14 11.42 -10.15
N ARG A 89 -0.07 10.14 -10.51
CA ARG A 89 -1.24 9.40 -11.04
C ARG A 89 -2.34 9.27 -9.99
N ALA A 90 -2.00 8.94 -8.75
CA ALA A 90 -2.96 8.85 -7.66
C ALA A 90 -3.66 10.20 -7.41
N ALA A 91 -2.91 11.30 -7.43
CA ALA A 91 -3.44 12.65 -7.30
C ALA A 91 -4.45 12.97 -8.43
N GLN A 92 -4.12 12.62 -9.68
CA GLN A 92 -5.05 12.77 -10.82
C GLN A 92 -6.32 11.92 -10.69
N GLN A 93 -6.26 10.82 -9.92
CA GLN A 93 -7.41 9.95 -9.64
C GLN A 93 -8.14 10.33 -8.34
N GLY A 94 -7.86 11.49 -7.75
CA GLY A 94 -8.59 12.00 -6.59
C GLY A 94 -8.06 11.54 -5.24
N ALA A 95 -6.82 11.06 -5.16
CA ALA A 95 -6.14 10.94 -3.87
C ALA A 95 -5.95 12.34 -3.23
N THR A 96 -5.95 12.39 -1.91
CA THR A 96 -5.80 13.62 -1.11
C THR A 96 -4.52 13.59 -0.26
N ASP A 97 -4.26 14.65 0.50
CA ASP A 97 -3.10 14.77 1.39
C ASP A 97 -1.77 14.41 0.70
N ILE A 98 -1.60 14.92 -0.53
CA ILE A 98 -0.42 14.63 -1.33
C ILE A 98 0.81 15.18 -0.62
N GLU A 99 1.73 14.29 -0.28
CA GLU A 99 3.06 14.63 0.21
C GLU A 99 4.03 14.53 -0.96
N PRO A 100 4.74 15.63 -1.30
CA PRO A 100 5.72 15.62 -2.38
C PRO A 100 6.89 14.70 -2.03
N MET A 101 7.65 14.31 -3.05
CA MET A 101 8.89 13.56 -2.84
C MET A 101 9.88 14.35 -1.98
N THR A 102 10.36 13.73 -0.91
CA THR A 102 11.42 14.23 -0.05
C THR A 102 12.57 13.23 0.04
N ASP A 103 13.80 13.77 0.09
CA ASP A 103 15.02 12.99 0.28
C ASP A 103 15.24 12.77 1.79
N HIS A 104 15.48 11.52 2.18
CA HIS A 104 15.80 11.11 3.54
C HIS A 104 17.18 10.47 3.56
N ASP A 105 18.12 11.08 4.28
CA ASP A 105 19.45 10.50 4.47
C ASP A 105 19.39 9.36 5.48
N ALA A 106 19.77 8.16 5.03
CA ALA A 106 19.82 6.96 5.86
C ALA A 106 21.21 6.28 5.75
N PRO A 107 21.56 5.38 6.69
CA PRO A 107 22.82 4.65 6.64
C PRO A 107 23.04 3.81 5.36
N TRP A 108 21.97 3.48 4.63
CA TRP A 108 22.00 2.75 3.36
C TRP A 108 21.96 3.65 2.12
N GLY A 109 22.10 4.97 2.30
CA GLY A 109 22.01 5.98 1.25
C GLY A 109 20.72 6.80 1.34
N THR A 110 20.55 7.71 0.38
CA THR A 110 19.36 8.54 0.28
C THR A 110 18.15 7.70 -0.15
N HIS A 111 17.12 7.69 0.69
CA HIS A 111 15.79 7.13 0.40
C HIS A 111 14.85 8.27 0.03
N ARG A 112 14.16 8.16 -1.10
CA ARG A 112 13.19 9.17 -1.53
C ARG A 112 11.79 8.67 -1.26
N GLN A 113 10.97 9.48 -0.61
CA GLN A 113 9.60 9.10 -0.29
C GLN A 113 8.64 10.28 -0.41
N GLY A 114 7.42 10.00 -0.85
CA GLY A 114 6.27 10.87 -0.71
C GLY A 114 5.05 10.05 -0.27
N GLY A 115 3.85 10.55 -0.53
CA GLY A 115 2.66 9.80 -0.18
C GLY A 115 1.35 10.48 -0.51
N PHE A 116 0.26 9.78 -0.25
CA PHE A 116 -1.11 10.27 -0.44
C PHE A 116 -2.09 9.48 0.43
N THR A 117 -3.28 10.03 0.61
CA THR A 117 -4.43 9.34 1.19
C THR A 117 -5.35 8.92 0.05
N ASP A 118 -5.69 7.64 -0.05
CA ASP A 118 -6.62 7.17 -1.07
C ASP A 118 -8.08 7.57 -0.76
N PRO A 119 -9.02 7.49 -1.73
CA PRO A 119 -10.41 7.88 -1.49
C PRO A 119 -11.14 7.08 -0.41
N PHE A 120 -10.57 5.96 0.03
CA PHE A 120 -11.13 5.11 1.08
C PHE A 120 -10.51 5.42 2.46
N GLY A 121 -9.56 6.36 2.51
CA GLY A 121 -8.94 6.90 3.71
C GLY A 121 -7.71 6.13 4.20
N HIS A 122 -7.14 5.24 3.39
CA HIS A 122 -5.87 4.58 3.73
C HIS A 122 -4.68 5.46 3.33
N ARG A 123 -3.62 5.43 4.14
CA ARG A 123 -2.43 6.23 3.89
C ARG A 123 -1.40 5.42 3.13
N TRP A 124 -0.95 5.92 1.99
CA TRP A 124 0.13 5.34 1.20
C TRP A 124 1.38 6.20 1.33
N SER A 125 2.47 5.59 1.77
CA SER A 125 3.82 6.12 1.69
C SER A 125 4.53 5.39 0.56
N VAL A 126 5.00 6.15 -0.43
CA VAL A 126 5.55 5.59 -1.67
C VAL A 126 6.97 6.08 -1.82
N GLY A 127 7.92 5.16 -1.90
CA GLY A 127 9.33 5.50 -2.00
C GLY A 127 10.09 4.69 -3.02
N ASP A 128 11.35 5.06 -3.24
CA ASP A 128 12.20 4.37 -4.23
C ASP A 128 12.70 3.03 -3.68
N ARG A 129 13.32 3.04 -2.50
CA ARG A 129 13.87 1.82 -1.88
C ARG A 129 14.30 2.03 -0.43
N THR A 130 14.04 1.01 0.36
CA THR A 130 14.65 0.82 1.68
C THR A 130 15.05 -0.65 1.84
N PRO A 131 16.00 -1.02 2.73
CA PRO A 131 16.29 -2.41 3.02
C PRO A 131 15.04 -3.16 3.50
N LEU A 132 14.51 -4.07 2.68
CA LEU A 132 13.45 -5.01 3.05
C LEU A 132 14.01 -6.32 3.64
N GLN A 133 15.33 -6.38 3.78
CA GLN A 133 16.08 -7.43 4.44
C GLN A 133 17.04 -6.80 5.46
N ARG A 134 17.61 -7.63 6.34
CA ARG A 134 18.54 -7.15 7.37
C ARG A 134 19.67 -6.31 6.77
N PHE A 135 19.73 -5.03 7.15
CA PHE A 135 20.81 -4.14 6.78
C PHE A 135 22.05 -4.43 7.65
N PRO A 136 23.24 -4.73 7.08
CA PRO A 136 24.40 -5.22 7.82
C PRO A 136 25.12 -4.19 8.73
N GLY A 137 24.61 -2.96 8.83
CA GLY A 137 25.22 -1.87 9.63
C GLY A 137 24.46 -1.44 10.89
N LEU A 138 23.31 -2.05 11.21
CA LEU A 138 22.54 -1.74 12.43
C LEU A 138 22.87 -2.74 13.55
N THR A 139 23.71 -2.35 14.51
CA THR A 139 23.87 -3.06 15.79
C THR A 139 22.86 -2.50 16.78
N TRP A 140 21.90 -3.32 17.22
CA TRP A 140 20.85 -2.94 18.17
C TRP A 140 21.33 -2.92 19.64
N GLU A 141 22.62 -3.20 19.89
CA GLU A 141 23.20 -3.34 21.24
C GLU A 141 23.47 -2.01 21.97
N SER A 142 22.91 -0.89 21.51
CA SER A 142 23.14 0.43 22.13
C SER A 142 21.89 1.29 22.29
N ALA A 143 20.75 0.69 22.64
CA ALA A 143 19.55 1.41 23.07
C ALA A 143 19.22 1.07 24.54
#